data_AF-A0A938TIC2-F1
#
_entry.id   AF-A0A938TIC2-F1
#
_cell.length_a   1.000
_cell.length_b   1.000
_cell.length_c   1.000
_cell.angle_alpha   90.00
_cell.angle_beta   90.00
_cell.angle_gamma   90.00
#
_symmetry.space_group_name_H-M   'P 1'
#
loop_
_entity.id
_entity.type
_entity.pdbx_description
1 polymer ?
#
loop_
_entity_poly.entity_id
_entity_poly.type
_entity_poly.pdbx_seq_one_letter_code
_entity_poly.pdbx_strand_id
1 'polypeptide(L)'
;MLLLLGVAAMMQFVLGRPGASLLVALSFFIPVLTLLWIYLARLRAHQRNLAAFLPNEIVRPVIIIGLLVVLAPSGIEPLVTTLLVLSFFATLVAVGLMAGYAWFCGEEGVPVRTDDQHQWTRTANHFFLIAICLMGTQTIDIMVVGSILDSVATAHYAAAQRIAALAGFGVIAVNLIIAPLLPPLLQGNGGEKEAERLLRYGARLATVFVCATGGLMWLLSDLILGLFGDEFEQASGVLGILLLAQLIMAVSDSLITLMMMSGRERAALVIIGGCGLLNVLLCTVLTLAAGTTGTAFAVLLSTVLQQAGLWLLARRELGIRAGVI
;
A
#
# COMPACT_ATOMS: atom_id res chain seq x y z
N MET A 1 -1.52 -1.40 8.50
CA MET A 1 -0.94 -2.66 9.00
C MET A 1 -0.49 -2.58 10.45
N LEU A 2 0.45 -1.71 10.84
CA LEU A 2 1.01 -1.67 12.22
C LEU A 2 0.03 -1.17 13.30
N LEU A 3 -0.77 -0.14 13.00
CA LEU A 3 -1.83 0.31 13.91
C LEU A 3 -2.99 -0.69 14.01
N LEU A 4 -3.32 -1.39 12.91
CA LEU A 4 -4.33 -2.44 12.93
C LEU A 4 -3.85 -3.67 13.73
N LEU A 5 -2.55 -4.00 13.65
CA LEU A 5 -1.90 -4.99 14.53
C LEU A 5 -1.91 -4.52 16.00
N GLY A 6 -1.69 -3.23 16.27
CA GLY A 6 -1.77 -2.64 17.61
C GLY A 6 -3.20 -2.56 18.19
N VAL A 7 -4.21 -2.35 17.35
CA VAL A 7 -5.62 -2.38 17.77
C VAL A 7 -6.08 -3.82 17.97
N ALA A 8 -5.72 -4.74 17.07
CA ALA A 8 -5.95 -6.18 17.25
C ALA A 8 -5.24 -6.72 18.49
N ALA A 9 -4.04 -6.22 18.79
CA ALA A 9 -3.29 -6.47 20.02
C ALA A 9 -4.06 -6.11 21.28
N MET A 10 -4.53 -4.87 21.33
CA MET A 10 -5.26 -4.33 22.47
C MET A 10 -6.60 -5.07 22.66
N MET A 11 -7.28 -5.39 21.55
CA MET A 11 -8.55 -6.13 21.58
C MET A 11 -8.35 -7.57 22.08
N GLN A 12 -7.29 -8.26 21.64
CA GLN A 12 -6.98 -9.62 22.11
C GLN A 12 -6.45 -9.68 23.55
N PHE A 13 -5.76 -8.63 24.01
CA PHE A 13 -5.34 -8.47 25.41
C PHE A 13 -6.55 -8.33 26.34
N VAL A 14 -7.55 -7.53 25.95
CA VAL A 14 -8.83 -7.40 26.67
C VAL A 14 -9.64 -8.71 26.66
N LEU A 15 -9.47 -9.55 25.62
CA LEU A 15 -10.16 -10.84 25.46
C LEU A 15 -9.40 -12.05 26.05
N GLY A 16 -8.25 -11.86 26.71
CA GLY A 16 -7.56 -12.92 27.47
C GLY A 16 -7.02 -14.10 26.65
N ARG A 17 -6.78 -13.94 25.34
CA ARG A 17 -6.32 -15.03 24.45
C ARG A 17 -4.79 -15.20 24.45
N PRO A 18 -4.26 -16.43 24.20
CA PRO A 18 -2.83 -16.78 24.29
C PRO A 18 -1.90 -16.18 23.19
N GLY A 19 -2.20 -14.97 22.69
CA GLY A 19 -1.36 -14.18 21.77
C GLY A 19 -0.97 -12.79 22.29
N ALA A 20 -1.45 -12.42 23.48
CA ALA A 20 -1.26 -11.09 24.07
C ALA A 20 0.21 -10.68 24.27
N SER A 21 1.09 -11.62 24.63
CA SER A 21 2.52 -11.35 24.85
C SER A 21 3.28 -11.04 23.55
N LEU A 22 2.95 -11.72 22.45
CA LEU A 22 3.50 -11.46 21.12
C LEU A 22 3.14 -10.06 20.61
N LEU A 23 1.95 -9.61 20.97
CA LEU A 23 1.38 -8.33 20.58
C LEU A 23 1.99 -7.15 21.36
N VAL A 24 2.34 -7.34 22.63
CA VAL A 24 3.15 -6.39 23.42
C VAL A 24 4.58 -6.30 22.88
N ALA A 25 5.20 -7.42 22.52
CA ALA A 25 6.52 -7.44 21.89
C ALA A 25 6.53 -6.70 20.54
N LEU A 26 5.48 -6.85 19.73
CA LEU A 26 5.28 -6.09 18.49
C LEU A 26 5.10 -4.59 18.72
N SER A 27 4.54 -4.17 19.85
CA SER A 27 4.37 -2.75 20.17
C SER A 27 5.73 -2.06 20.40
N PHE A 28 6.70 -2.77 20.99
CA PHE A 28 8.07 -2.27 21.17
C PHE A 28 8.83 -2.14 19.83
N PHE A 29 8.34 -2.78 18.77
CA PHE A 29 8.92 -2.70 17.43
C PHE A 29 8.50 -1.44 16.66
N ILE A 30 7.38 -0.84 17.04
CA ILE A 30 6.78 0.30 16.34
C ILE A 30 7.76 1.48 16.23
N PRO A 31 8.47 1.91 17.29
CA PRO A 31 9.41 3.04 17.19
C PRO A 31 10.58 2.80 16.23
N VAL A 32 11.08 1.56 16.16
CA VAL A 32 12.18 1.21 15.24
C VAL A 32 11.68 1.25 13.80
N LEU A 33 10.45 0.80 13.56
CA LEU A 33 9.81 0.88 12.25
C LEU A 33 9.51 2.33 11.86
N THR A 34 9.07 3.19 12.79
CA THR A 34 8.83 4.61 12.47
C THR A 34 10.14 5.32 12.11
N LEU A 35 11.23 5.04 12.82
CA LEU A 35 12.57 5.51 12.44
C LEU A 35 12.95 5.08 11.02
N LEU A 36 12.68 3.82 10.66
CA LEU A 36 12.91 3.33 9.29
C LEU A 36 12.13 4.17 8.26
N TRP A 37 10.83 4.41 8.49
CA TRP A 37 10.00 5.21 7.59
C TRP A 37 10.48 6.66 7.47
N ILE A 38 10.97 7.26 8.57
CA ILE A 38 11.52 8.62 8.56
C ILE A 38 12.80 8.70 7.72
N TYR A 39 13.75 7.77 7.90
CA TYR A 39 14.98 7.75 7.10
C TYR A 39 14.70 7.48 5.62
N LEU A 40 13.75 6.59 5.33
CA LEU A 40 13.31 6.30 3.98
C LEU A 40 12.68 7.53 3.31
N ALA A 41 11.87 8.31 4.05
CA ALA A 41 11.30 9.56 3.57
C ALA A 41 12.38 10.63 3.33
N ARG A 42 13.36 10.75 4.23
CA ARG A 42 14.50 11.68 4.10
C ARG A 42 15.32 11.41 2.85
N LEU A 43 15.70 10.15 2.61
CA LEU A 43 16.48 9.77 1.43
C LEU A 43 15.68 9.95 0.12
N ARG A 44 14.36 9.70 0.15
CA ARG A 44 13.47 9.98 -0.99
C ARG A 44 13.34 11.47 -1.28
N ALA A 45 13.35 12.33 -0.26
CA ALA A 45 13.30 13.78 -0.44
C ALA A 45 14.52 14.31 -1.22
N HIS A 46 15.69 13.71 -1.03
CA HIS A 46 16.91 14.04 -1.77
C HIS A 46 17.06 13.29 -3.12
N GLN A 47 15.98 12.67 -3.63
CA GLN A 47 15.96 11.86 -4.85
C GLN A 47 16.92 10.67 -4.90
N ARG A 48 17.41 10.21 -3.73
CA ARG A 48 18.27 9.02 -3.63
C ARG A 48 17.45 7.75 -3.47
N ASN A 49 16.54 7.51 -4.41
CA ASN A 49 15.56 6.41 -4.34
C ASN A 49 16.21 5.02 -4.21
N LEU A 50 17.34 4.77 -4.88
CA LEU A 50 18.06 3.50 -4.77
C LEU A 50 18.62 3.27 -3.35
N ALA A 51 19.21 4.30 -2.75
CA ALA A 51 19.74 4.20 -1.38
C ALA A 51 18.62 4.06 -0.33
N ALA A 52 17.43 4.61 -0.60
CA ALA A 52 16.25 4.41 0.24
C ALA A 52 15.64 3.01 0.08
N PHE A 53 15.69 2.43 -1.12
CA PHE A 53 15.01 1.18 -1.45
C PHE A 53 15.81 -0.06 -1.05
N LEU A 54 17.12 -0.09 -1.33
CA LEU A 54 17.99 -1.26 -1.10
C LEU A 54 17.95 -1.79 0.35
N PRO A 55 18.05 -0.95 1.40
CA PRO A 55 18.10 -1.44 2.78
C PRO A 55 16.78 -2.06 3.24
N ASN A 56 15.65 -1.50 2.82
CA ASN A 56 14.33 -1.98 3.25
C ASN A 56 13.84 -3.18 2.44
N GLU A 57 14.04 -3.16 1.12
CA GLU A 57 13.42 -4.13 0.21
C GLU A 57 14.35 -5.29 -0.16
N ILE A 58 15.68 -5.12 -0.04
CA ILE A 58 16.65 -6.18 -0.38
C ILE A 58 17.38 -6.67 0.86
N VAL A 59 18.02 -5.77 1.60
CA VAL A 59 18.87 -6.17 2.74
C VAL A 59 18.03 -6.86 3.82
N ARG A 60 16.85 -6.33 4.16
CA ARG A 60 15.99 -6.91 5.19
C ARG A 60 15.47 -8.32 4.84
N PRO A 61 14.88 -8.59 3.66
CA PRO A 61 14.49 -9.95 3.28
C PRO A 61 15.68 -10.92 3.18
N VAL A 62 16.82 -10.47 2.63
CA VAL A 62 18.02 -11.31 2.51
C VAL A 62 18.58 -11.70 3.87
N ILE A 63 18.59 -10.79 4.85
CA ILE A 63 19.00 -11.10 6.23
C ILE A 63 18.03 -12.12 6.85
N ILE A 64 16.72 -11.95 6.67
CA ILE A 64 15.72 -12.88 7.21
C ILE A 64 15.90 -14.27 6.59
N ILE A 65 16.00 -14.36 5.27
CA ILE A 65 16.21 -15.63 4.57
C ILE A 65 17.54 -16.27 4.98
N GLY A 66 18.62 -15.50 5.01
CA GLY A 66 19.94 -15.99 5.40
C GLY A 66 19.95 -16.56 6.81
N LEU A 67 19.31 -15.90 7.77
CA LEU A 67 19.27 -16.37 9.15
C LEU A 67 18.35 -17.58 9.32
N LEU A 68 17.28 -17.69 8.52
CA LEU A 68 16.46 -18.91 8.44
C LEU A 68 17.25 -20.11 7.91
N VAL A 69 18.08 -19.91 6.88
CA VAL A 69 18.95 -20.97 6.33
C VAL A 69 19.99 -21.42 7.35
N VAL A 70 20.54 -20.50 8.15
CA VAL A 70 21.49 -20.83 9.23
C VAL A 70 20.81 -21.59 10.38
N LEU A 71 19.53 -21.30 10.66
CA LEU A 71 18.75 -22.00 11.69
C LEU A 71 18.21 -23.35 11.22
N ALA A 72 18.00 -23.57 9.92
CA ALA A 72 17.49 -24.83 9.36
C ALA A 72 18.25 -26.10 9.82
N PRO A 73 19.60 -26.15 9.84
CA PRO A 73 20.33 -27.35 10.29
C PRO A 73 20.24 -27.62 11.79
N SER A 74 19.75 -26.67 12.60
CA SER A 74 19.61 -26.85 14.05
C SER A 74 18.40 -27.70 14.47
N GLY A 75 17.52 -28.06 13.53
CA GLY A 75 16.34 -28.91 13.78
C GLY A 75 15.27 -28.23 14.66
N ILE A 76 15.43 -26.93 14.95
CA ILE A 76 14.46 -26.14 15.71
C ILE A 76 13.38 -25.66 14.73
N GLU A 77 12.17 -26.21 14.86
CA GLU A 77 10.97 -25.64 14.22
C GLU A 77 10.87 -24.16 14.63
N PRO A 78 10.91 -23.21 13.67
CA PRO A 78 10.96 -21.80 13.99
C PRO A 78 9.63 -21.35 14.59
N LEU A 79 9.59 -21.23 15.92
CA LEU A 79 8.46 -20.63 16.63
C LEU A 79 8.25 -19.18 16.16
N VAL A 80 7.00 -18.71 16.20
CA VAL A 80 6.61 -17.35 15.80
C VAL A 80 7.45 -16.26 16.49
N THR A 81 7.88 -16.51 17.74
CA THR A 81 8.76 -15.61 18.50
C THR A 81 10.14 -15.47 17.88
N THR A 82 10.74 -16.55 17.41
CA THR A 82 12.07 -16.56 16.77
C THR A 82 12.05 -15.77 15.46
N LEU A 83 10.97 -15.90 14.68
CA LEU A 83 10.76 -15.12 13.45
C LEU A 83 10.60 -13.62 13.71
N LEU A 84 9.92 -13.26 14.80
CA LEU A 84 9.76 -11.86 15.20
C LEU A 84 11.07 -11.21 15.64
N VAL A 85 11.85 -11.90 16.47
CA VAL A 85 13.16 -11.42 16.93
C VAL A 85 14.10 -11.24 15.74
N LEU A 86 14.13 -12.20 14.83
CA LEU A 86 14.91 -12.10 13.60
C LEU A 86 14.49 -10.89 12.75
N SER A 87 13.19 -10.72 12.55
CA SER A 87 12.65 -9.57 11.81
C SER A 87 12.99 -8.24 12.47
N PHE A 88 13.05 -8.21 13.80
CA PHE A 88 13.43 -7.04 14.59
C PHE A 88 14.89 -6.65 14.35
N PHE A 89 15.81 -7.61 14.44
CA PHE A 89 17.24 -7.39 14.19
C PHE A 89 17.50 -6.97 12.74
N ALA A 90 16.85 -7.60 11.77
CA ALA A 90 17.00 -7.24 10.35
C ALA A 90 16.59 -5.77 10.10
N THR A 91 15.50 -5.31 10.74
CA THR A 91 15.06 -3.91 10.65
C THR A 91 16.05 -2.96 11.33
N LEU A 92 16.61 -3.32 12.50
CA LEU A 92 17.63 -2.50 13.16
C LEU A 92 18.87 -2.30 12.28
N VAL A 93 19.34 -3.36 11.64
CA VAL A 93 20.46 -3.30 10.70
C VAL A 93 20.13 -2.37 9.52
N ALA A 94 18.93 -2.49 8.95
CA ALA A 94 18.49 -1.61 7.87
C ALA A 94 18.45 -0.13 8.29
N VAL A 95 17.92 0.17 9.48
CA VAL A 95 17.91 1.54 10.03
C VAL A 95 19.33 2.05 10.26
N GLY A 96 20.22 1.23 10.82
CA GLY A 96 21.62 1.60 11.05
C GLY A 96 22.37 1.91 9.76
N LEU A 97 22.17 1.12 8.71
CA LEU A 97 22.74 1.37 7.38
C LEU A 97 22.21 2.67 6.77
N MET A 98 20.90 2.91 6.86
CA MET A 98 20.29 4.16 6.36
C MET A 98 20.76 5.39 7.14
N ALA A 99 20.84 5.30 8.47
CA ALA A 99 21.34 6.37 9.31
C ALA A 99 22.82 6.67 9.06
N GLY A 100 23.65 5.63 8.93
CA GLY A 100 25.06 5.78 8.57
C GLY A 100 25.23 6.43 7.20
N TYR A 101 24.48 5.98 6.19
CA TYR A 101 24.53 6.58 4.86
C TYR A 101 24.07 8.05 4.86
N ALA A 102 22.99 8.38 5.58
CA ALA A 102 22.51 9.75 5.72
C ALA A 102 23.54 10.65 6.42
N TRP A 103 24.27 10.13 7.41
CA TRP A 103 25.36 10.85 8.07
C TRP A 103 26.53 11.09 7.11
N PHE A 104 27.01 10.06 6.42
CA PHE A 104 28.14 10.19 5.48
C PHE A 104 27.85 11.14 4.31
N CYS A 105 26.58 11.28 3.92
CA CYS A 105 26.20 12.14 2.80
C CYS A 105 26.04 13.61 3.18
N GLY A 106 26.20 13.98 4.46
CA GLY A 106 26.21 15.38 4.88
C GLY A 106 24.92 16.12 4.52
N GLU A 107 23.76 15.47 4.66
CA GLU A 107 22.47 16.13 4.43
C GLU A 107 22.26 17.19 5.52
N GLU A 108 22.68 18.43 5.25
CA GLU A 108 22.47 19.59 6.12
C GLU A 108 20.97 19.73 6.41
N GLY A 109 20.60 19.63 7.69
CA GLY A 109 19.24 19.88 8.13
C GLY A 109 18.92 21.36 7.93
N VAL A 110 17.98 21.65 7.03
CA VAL A 110 17.44 23.01 6.89
C VAL A 110 16.84 23.42 8.25
N PRO A 111 17.22 24.57 8.84
CA PRO A 111 16.72 24.97 10.15
C PRO A 111 15.19 25.07 10.13
N VAL A 112 14.55 24.39 11.09
CA VAL A 112 13.10 24.33 11.22
C VAL A 112 12.57 25.72 11.59
N ARG A 113 11.73 26.29 10.72
CA ARG A 113 11.04 27.55 10.98
C ARG A 113 9.87 27.24 11.92
N THR A 114 9.91 27.78 13.13
CA THR A 114 9.03 27.40 14.26
C THR A 114 7.55 27.80 14.09
N ASP A 115 7.22 28.67 13.13
CA ASP A 115 5.86 29.18 12.89
C ASP A 115 4.93 28.14 12.20
N ASP A 116 5.49 27.06 11.64
CA ASP A 116 4.73 26.09 10.83
C ASP A 116 4.19 24.89 11.64
N GLN A 117 4.40 24.81 12.96
CA GLN A 117 4.08 23.61 13.74
C GLN A 117 2.58 23.25 13.72
N HIS A 118 1.69 24.24 13.74
CA HIS A 118 0.25 24.03 13.62
C HIS A 118 -0.15 23.57 12.20
N GLN A 119 0.54 24.08 11.16
CA GLN A 119 0.33 23.63 9.78
C GLN A 119 0.84 22.20 9.57
N TRP A 120 1.97 21.83 10.19
CA TRP A 120 2.54 20.49 10.13
C TRP A 120 1.65 19.45 10.83
N THR A 121 1.20 19.73 12.05
CA THR A 121 0.31 18.83 12.79
C THR A 121 -1.04 18.64 12.07
N ARG A 122 -1.61 19.73 11.53
CA ARG A 122 -2.80 19.64 10.69
C ARG A 122 -2.56 18.78 9.47
N THR A 123 -1.50 19.03 8.70
CA THR A 123 -1.17 18.26 7.50
C THR A 123 -0.94 16.78 7.83
N ALA A 124 -0.14 16.50 8.87
CA ALA A 124 0.11 15.15 9.38
C ALA A 124 -1.17 14.40 9.73
N ASN A 125 -2.15 15.05 10.35
CA ASN A 125 -3.44 14.43 10.65
C ASN A 125 -4.22 14.05 9.38
N HIS A 126 -4.18 14.84 8.31
CA HIS A 126 -4.83 14.47 7.05
C HIS A 126 -4.12 13.30 6.39
N PHE A 127 -2.79 13.32 6.32
CA PHE A 127 -2.01 12.19 5.79
C PHE A 127 -2.23 10.91 6.62
N PHE A 128 -2.35 11.04 7.93
CA PHE A 128 -2.67 9.93 8.83
C PHE A 128 -4.03 9.31 8.51
N LEU A 129 -5.07 10.14 8.37
CA LEU A 129 -6.41 9.68 8.01
C LEU A 129 -6.44 9.07 6.60
N ILE A 130 -5.76 9.68 5.63
CA ILE A 130 -5.63 9.13 4.28
C ILE A 130 -4.98 7.75 4.34
N ALA A 131 -3.89 7.60 5.09
CA ALA A 131 -3.19 6.32 5.24
C ALA A 131 -4.10 5.26 5.89
N ILE A 132 -4.90 5.62 6.89
CA ILE A 132 -5.89 4.70 7.49
C ILE A 132 -6.92 4.27 6.45
N CYS A 133 -7.50 5.21 5.70
CA CYS A 133 -8.50 4.89 4.69
C CYS A 133 -7.93 3.97 3.60
N LEU A 134 -6.74 4.28 3.07
CA LEU A 134 -6.07 3.47 2.04
C LEU A 134 -5.71 2.07 2.55
N MET A 135 -5.27 1.95 3.80
CA MET A 135 -5.01 0.64 4.40
C MET A 135 -6.31 -0.13 4.64
N GLY A 136 -7.37 0.56 5.05
CA GLY A 136 -8.70 0.00 5.22
C GLY A 136 -9.21 -0.60 3.92
N THR A 137 -9.18 0.15 2.82
CA THR A 137 -9.64 -0.33 1.51
C THR A 137 -8.90 -1.55 0.97
N GLN A 138 -7.71 -1.88 1.49
CA GLN A 138 -7.00 -3.11 1.09
C GLN A 138 -7.32 -4.33 1.96
N THR A 139 -7.78 -4.12 3.19
CA THR A 139 -7.89 -5.19 4.20
C THR A 139 -9.33 -5.46 4.61
N ILE A 140 -10.20 -4.44 4.54
CA ILE A 140 -11.59 -4.55 4.99
C ILE A 140 -12.36 -5.55 4.14
N ASP A 141 -12.09 -5.67 2.84
CA ASP A 141 -12.80 -6.61 1.97
C ASP A 141 -12.65 -8.06 2.44
N ILE A 142 -11.43 -8.48 2.77
CA ILE A 142 -11.16 -9.82 3.32
C ILE A 142 -11.83 -9.99 4.69
N MET A 143 -11.85 -8.94 5.53
CA MET A 143 -12.52 -8.99 6.82
C MET A 143 -14.04 -9.14 6.68
N VAL A 144 -14.65 -8.43 5.72
CA VAL A 144 -16.08 -8.54 5.41
C VAL A 144 -16.41 -9.96 4.93
N VAL A 145 -15.64 -10.47 3.96
CA VAL A 145 -15.79 -11.85 3.47
C VAL A 145 -15.67 -12.85 4.61
N GLY A 146 -14.63 -12.77 5.44
CA GLY A 146 -14.43 -13.69 6.58
C GLY A 146 -15.42 -13.56 7.72
N SER A 147 -16.22 -12.48 7.76
CA SER A 147 -17.28 -12.30 8.74
C SER A 147 -18.65 -12.82 8.27
N ILE A 148 -18.87 -12.90 6.95
CA ILE A 148 -20.15 -13.27 6.34
C ILE A 148 -20.10 -14.70 5.77
N LEU A 149 -18.97 -15.07 5.18
CA LEU A 149 -18.76 -16.33 4.47
C LEU A 149 -17.82 -17.26 5.27
N ASP A 150 -17.79 -18.53 4.86
CA ASP A 150 -16.93 -19.53 5.47
C ASP A 150 -15.43 -19.30 5.22
N SER A 151 -14.60 -19.96 6.02
CA SER A 151 -13.13 -19.86 5.96
C SER A 151 -12.56 -20.24 4.59
N VAL A 152 -13.17 -21.22 3.91
CA VAL A 152 -12.79 -21.70 2.58
C VAL A 152 -12.99 -20.60 1.53
N ALA A 153 -14.18 -19.99 1.48
CA ALA A 153 -14.47 -18.87 0.57
C ALA A 153 -13.56 -17.67 0.84
N THR A 154 -13.25 -17.41 2.10
CA THR A 154 -12.33 -16.35 2.52
C THR A 154 -10.89 -16.62 2.03
N ALA A 155 -10.43 -17.87 2.12
CA ALA A 155 -9.12 -18.27 1.63
C ALA A 155 -9.03 -18.11 0.11
N HIS A 156 -10.06 -18.54 -0.64
CA HIS A 156 -10.13 -18.37 -2.09
C HIS A 156 -10.08 -16.89 -2.50
N TYR A 157 -10.88 -16.03 -1.87
CA TYR A 157 -10.86 -14.59 -2.13
C TYR A 157 -9.49 -13.98 -1.79
N ALA A 158 -8.90 -14.34 -0.65
CA ALA A 158 -7.59 -13.83 -0.24
C ALA A 158 -6.47 -14.25 -1.20
N ALA A 159 -6.51 -15.47 -1.73
CA ALA A 159 -5.57 -15.94 -2.75
C ALA A 159 -5.69 -15.12 -4.04
N ALA A 160 -6.91 -14.96 -4.56
CA ALA A 160 -7.19 -14.13 -5.74
C ALA A 160 -6.74 -12.67 -5.53
N GLN A 161 -7.03 -12.07 -4.37
CA GLN A 161 -6.61 -10.70 -4.06
C GLN A 161 -5.09 -10.54 -4.04
N ARG A 162 -4.34 -11.51 -3.50
CA ARG A 162 -2.87 -11.48 -3.49
C ARG A 162 -2.29 -11.56 -4.90
N ILE A 163 -2.85 -12.42 -5.75
CA ILE A 163 -2.43 -12.54 -7.15
C ILE A 163 -2.75 -11.25 -7.90
N ALA A 164 -3.95 -10.68 -7.73
CA ALA A 164 -4.31 -9.39 -8.33
C ALA A 164 -3.37 -8.25 -7.87
N ALA A 165 -2.99 -8.24 -6.59
CA ALA A 165 -2.06 -7.23 -6.05
C ALA A 165 -0.67 -7.28 -6.71
N LEU A 166 -0.20 -8.46 -7.14
CA LEU A 166 1.06 -8.59 -7.89
C LEU A 166 0.98 -7.88 -9.26
N ALA A 167 -0.17 -7.92 -9.94
CA ALA A 167 -0.36 -7.14 -11.17
C ALA A 167 -0.22 -5.63 -10.88
N GLY A 168 -0.77 -5.16 -9.76
CA GLY A 168 -0.69 -3.77 -9.31
C GLY A 168 0.72 -3.29 -8.93
N PHE A 169 1.73 -4.16 -8.89
CA PHE A 169 3.09 -3.79 -8.47
C PHE A 169 3.72 -2.70 -9.36
N GLY A 170 3.47 -2.71 -10.67
CA GLY A 170 4.00 -1.69 -11.58
C GLY A 170 3.50 -0.28 -11.27
N VAL A 171 2.28 -0.20 -10.71
CA VAL A 171 1.68 1.06 -10.26
C VAL A 171 2.51 1.68 -9.13
N ILE A 172 2.88 0.87 -8.14
CA ILE A 172 3.72 1.29 -7.01
C ILE A 172 5.09 1.77 -7.52
N ALA A 173 5.70 1.02 -8.45
CA ALA A 173 7.00 1.35 -9.02
C ALA A 173 7.00 2.71 -9.74
N VAL A 174 5.97 2.99 -10.53
CA VAL A 174 5.80 4.29 -11.22
C VAL A 174 5.63 5.42 -10.21
N ASN A 175 4.79 5.25 -9.19
CA ASN A 175 4.53 6.29 -8.21
C ASN A 175 5.76 6.65 -7.36
N LEU A 176 6.66 5.67 -7.11
CA LEU A 176 7.95 5.92 -6.44
C LEU A 176 8.85 6.89 -7.20
N ILE A 177 8.73 6.95 -8.53
CA ILE A 177 9.49 7.85 -9.40
C ILE A 177 8.77 9.19 -9.53
N ILE A 178 7.44 9.18 -9.71
CA ILE A 178 6.66 10.40 -9.93
C ILE A 178 6.57 11.28 -8.68
N ALA A 179 6.36 10.68 -7.50
CA ALA A 179 6.15 11.41 -6.27
C ALA A 179 7.22 12.49 -5.97
N PRO A 180 8.55 12.23 -6.06
CA PRO A 180 9.58 13.25 -5.83
C PRO A 180 9.76 14.26 -6.97
N LEU A 181 9.31 13.93 -8.19
CA LEU A 181 9.46 14.81 -9.37
C LEU A 181 8.32 15.82 -9.47
N LEU A 182 7.18 15.56 -8.82
CA LEU A 182 5.97 16.36 -8.97
C LEU A 182 6.00 17.72 -8.25
N PRO A 183 6.48 17.84 -6.99
CA PRO A 183 6.53 19.13 -6.28
C PRO A 183 7.27 20.27 -7.02
N PRO A 184 8.49 20.08 -7.57
CA PRO A 184 9.19 21.18 -8.25
C PRO A 184 8.47 21.63 -9.53
N LEU A 185 7.77 20.72 -10.22
CA LEU A 185 6.98 21.05 -11.42
C LEU A 185 5.71 21.84 -11.07
N LEU A 186 5.14 21.63 -9.88
CA LEU A 186 3.95 22.34 -9.42
C LEU A 186 4.24 23.72 -8.82
N GLN A 187 5.47 23.95 -8.33
CA GLN A 187 5.87 25.23 -7.73
C GLN A 187 6.33 26.27 -8.76
N GLY A 188 6.75 25.86 -9.96
CA GLY A 188 7.18 26.77 -11.02
C GLY A 188 6.00 27.36 -11.80
N ASN A 189 6.04 28.67 -12.10
CA ASN A 189 5.07 29.29 -13.01
C ASN A 189 5.10 28.59 -14.39
N GLY A 190 3.99 27.94 -14.77
CA GLY A 190 3.84 27.28 -16.07
C GLY A 190 4.24 25.80 -16.13
N GLY A 191 4.60 25.17 -15.01
CA GLY A 191 5.00 23.76 -14.95
C GLY A 191 3.86 22.74 -15.01
N GLU A 192 2.59 23.17 -14.98
CA GLU A 192 1.40 22.32 -15.01
C GLU A 192 1.35 21.38 -16.22
N LYS A 193 1.77 21.86 -17.40
CA LYS A 193 1.83 21.04 -18.62
C LYS A 193 2.88 19.94 -18.54
N GLU A 194 4.00 20.22 -17.89
CA GLU A 194 5.08 19.26 -17.71
C GLU A 194 4.71 18.22 -16.64
N ALA A 195 4.06 18.66 -15.56
CA ALA A 195 3.44 17.78 -14.57
C ALA A 195 2.37 16.87 -15.21
N GLU A 196 1.51 17.41 -16.08
CA GLU A 196 0.53 16.61 -16.83
C GLU A 196 1.22 15.56 -17.70
N ARG A 197 2.27 15.92 -18.44
CA ARG A 197 3.04 14.98 -19.27
C ARG A 197 3.65 13.87 -18.44
N LEU A 198 4.26 14.20 -17.30
CA LEU A 198 4.85 13.23 -16.39
C LEU A 198 3.80 12.25 -15.87
N LEU A 199 2.66 12.76 -15.40
CA LEU A 199 1.56 11.94 -14.88
C LEU A 199 0.96 11.04 -15.95
N ARG A 200 0.72 11.57 -17.16
CA ARG A 200 0.22 10.77 -18.29
C ARG A 200 1.21 9.68 -18.70
N TYR A 201 2.50 9.99 -18.70
CA TYR A 201 3.54 9.03 -19.03
C TYR A 201 3.59 7.89 -18.00
N GLY A 202 3.57 8.23 -16.71
CA GLY A 202 3.46 7.25 -15.63
C GLY A 202 2.22 6.39 -15.72
N ALA A 203 1.06 7.01 -15.87
CA ALA A 203 -0.21 6.30 -15.99
C ALA A 203 -0.20 5.34 -17.20
N ARG A 204 0.38 5.73 -18.34
CA ARG A 204 0.55 4.84 -19.50
C ARG A 204 1.47 3.67 -19.18
N LEU A 205 2.63 3.92 -18.58
CA LEU A 205 3.56 2.84 -18.21
C LEU A 205 2.93 1.87 -17.21
N ALA A 206 2.28 2.38 -16.18
CA ALA A 206 1.56 1.59 -15.19
C ALA A 206 0.45 0.77 -15.85
N THR A 207 -0.36 1.40 -16.72
CA THR A 207 -1.44 0.71 -17.43
C THR A 207 -0.92 -0.39 -18.34
N VAL A 208 0.13 -0.12 -19.13
CA VAL A 208 0.75 -1.15 -19.99
C VAL A 208 1.29 -2.32 -19.16
N PHE A 209 1.94 -2.03 -18.02
CA PHE A 209 2.44 -3.05 -17.11
C PHE A 209 1.31 -3.90 -16.52
N VAL A 210 0.24 -3.26 -16.01
CA VAL A 210 -0.91 -3.96 -15.42
C VAL A 210 -1.69 -4.73 -16.50
N CYS A 211 -1.83 -4.19 -17.71
CA CYS A 211 -2.45 -4.91 -18.82
C CYS A 211 -1.64 -6.16 -19.20
N ALA A 212 -0.32 -6.05 -19.30
CA ALA A 212 0.54 -7.17 -19.67
C ALA A 212 0.56 -8.25 -18.57
N THR A 213 0.83 -7.84 -17.33
CA THR A 213 0.90 -8.77 -16.19
C THR A 213 -0.46 -9.32 -15.80
N GLY A 214 -1.48 -8.47 -15.73
CA GLY A 214 -2.86 -8.88 -15.45
C GLY A 214 -3.45 -9.73 -16.55
N GLY A 215 -3.18 -9.44 -17.82
CA GLY A 215 -3.60 -10.29 -18.94
C GLY A 215 -2.96 -11.67 -18.88
N LEU A 216 -1.66 -11.74 -18.57
CA LEU A 216 -0.95 -13.00 -18.37
C LEU A 216 -1.51 -13.79 -17.17
N MET A 217 -1.76 -13.12 -16.04
CA MET A 217 -2.34 -13.73 -14.85
C MET A 217 -3.79 -14.21 -15.06
N TRP A 218 -4.55 -13.52 -15.91
CA TRP A 218 -5.91 -13.93 -16.25
C TRP A 218 -5.91 -15.20 -17.13
N LEU A 219 -5.04 -15.24 -18.15
CA LEU A 219 -4.88 -16.42 -19.02
C LEU A 219 -4.36 -17.65 -18.28
N LEU A 220 -3.49 -17.44 -17.28
CA LEU A 220 -2.92 -18.50 -16.44
C LEU A 220 -3.64 -18.63 -15.10
N SER A 221 -4.86 -18.08 -14.96
CA SER A 221 -5.53 -17.98 -13.66
C SER A 221 -5.75 -19.33 -13.00
N ASP A 222 -6.23 -20.33 -13.74
CA ASP A 222 -6.44 -21.69 -13.24
C ASP A 222 -5.12 -22.35 -12.84
N LEU A 223 -4.04 -22.17 -13.61
CA LEU A 223 -2.72 -22.72 -13.28
C LEU A 223 -2.12 -22.05 -12.04
N ILE A 224 -2.22 -20.73 -11.92
CA ILE A 224 -1.66 -19.98 -10.78
C ILE A 224 -2.46 -20.28 -9.51
N LEU A 225 -3.78 -20.38 -9.61
CA LEU A 225 -4.64 -20.73 -8.47
C LEU A 225 -4.50 -22.20 -8.10
N GLY A 226 -4.37 -23.10 -9.08
CA GLY A 226 -4.14 -24.53 -8.86
C GLY A 226 -2.83 -24.84 -8.11
N LEU A 227 -1.84 -23.94 -8.12
CA LEU A 227 -0.65 -24.05 -7.26
C LEU A 227 -0.99 -24.01 -5.75
N PHE A 228 -2.14 -23.44 -5.38
CA PHE A 228 -2.66 -23.44 -4.01
C PHE A 228 -3.55 -24.66 -3.72
N GLY A 229 -3.91 -25.43 -4.75
CA GLY A 229 -4.77 -26.61 -4.72
C GLY A 229 -5.96 -26.48 -5.67
N ASP A 230 -6.49 -27.61 -6.15
CA ASP A 230 -7.55 -27.68 -7.16
C ASP A 230 -8.83 -26.91 -6.75
N GLU A 231 -9.11 -26.81 -5.44
CA GLU A 231 -10.26 -26.07 -4.91
C GLU A 231 -10.18 -24.55 -5.20
N PHE A 232 -8.98 -24.00 -5.40
CA PHE A 232 -8.78 -22.57 -5.64
C PHE A 232 -9.09 -22.12 -7.07
N GLU A 233 -9.24 -23.04 -8.03
CA GLU A 233 -9.61 -22.72 -9.42
C GLU A 233 -10.96 -21.98 -9.49
N GLN A 234 -11.86 -22.25 -8.54
CA GLN A 234 -13.16 -21.57 -8.43
C GLN A 234 -13.03 -20.04 -8.20
N ALA A 235 -11.86 -19.56 -7.79
CA ALA A 235 -11.58 -18.14 -7.57
C ALA A 235 -11.15 -17.40 -8.86
N SER A 236 -11.03 -18.07 -10.01
CA SER A 236 -10.58 -17.46 -11.27
C SER A 236 -11.45 -16.28 -11.72
N GLY A 237 -12.78 -16.41 -11.57
CA GLY A 237 -13.73 -15.33 -11.85
C GLY A 237 -13.53 -14.11 -10.94
N VAL A 238 -13.30 -14.34 -9.64
CA VAL A 238 -13.00 -13.28 -8.66
C VAL A 238 -11.69 -12.58 -9.01
N LEU A 239 -10.66 -13.35 -9.37
CA LEU A 239 -9.37 -12.82 -9.80
C LEU A 239 -9.52 -11.90 -11.03
N GLY A 240 -10.30 -12.31 -12.03
CA GLY A 240 -10.55 -11.49 -13.22
C GLY A 240 -11.16 -10.12 -12.88
N ILE A 241 -12.15 -10.07 -11.98
CA ILE A 241 -12.79 -8.82 -11.56
C ILE A 241 -11.80 -7.93 -10.79
N LEU A 242 -10.98 -8.51 -9.90
CA LEU A 242 -9.96 -7.77 -9.17
C LEU A 242 -8.85 -7.23 -10.08
N LEU A 243 -8.47 -7.97 -11.13
CA LEU A 243 -7.54 -7.49 -12.15
C LEU A 243 -8.09 -6.30 -12.94
N LEU A 244 -9.39 -6.28 -13.23
CA LEU A 244 -10.05 -5.10 -13.80
C LEU A 244 -9.98 -3.90 -12.85
N ALA A 245 -10.17 -4.10 -11.55
CA ALA A 245 -10.03 -3.03 -10.55
C ALA A 245 -8.60 -2.47 -10.54
N GLN A 246 -7.58 -3.34 -10.62
CA GLN A 246 -6.18 -2.92 -10.73
C GLN A 246 -5.91 -2.12 -12.00
N LEU A 247 -6.53 -2.48 -13.13
CA LEU A 247 -6.40 -1.75 -14.39
C LEU A 247 -6.99 -0.33 -14.27
N ILE A 248 -8.19 -0.20 -13.68
CA ILE A 248 -8.79 1.11 -13.40
C ILE A 248 -7.89 1.94 -12.48
N MET A 249 -7.29 1.31 -11.47
CA MET A 249 -6.35 1.97 -10.58
C MET A 249 -5.14 2.50 -11.37
N ALA A 250 -4.56 1.69 -12.26
CA ALA A 250 -3.39 2.04 -13.07
C ALA A 250 -3.61 3.21 -14.04
N VAL A 251 -4.81 3.35 -14.62
CA VAL A 251 -5.15 4.42 -15.57
C VAL A 251 -5.03 5.82 -14.95
N SER A 252 -5.23 5.91 -13.63
CA SER A 252 -5.38 7.17 -12.89
C SER A 252 -4.63 7.16 -11.57
N ASP A 253 -3.60 6.32 -11.42
CA ASP A 253 -2.99 6.03 -10.11
C ASP A 253 -2.43 7.28 -9.41
N SER A 254 -1.67 8.07 -10.15
CA SER A 254 -0.92 9.19 -9.58
C SER A 254 -1.81 10.39 -9.19
N LEU A 255 -3.14 10.28 -9.27
CA LEU A 255 -4.07 11.32 -8.84
C LEU A 255 -4.04 11.56 -7.33
N ILE A 256 -3.92 10.50 -6.52
CA ILE A 256 -3.82 10.63 -5.06
C ILE A 256 -2.52 11.39 -4.72
N THR A 257 -1.40 10.98 -5.32
CA THR A 257 -0.11 11.65 -5.18
C THR A 257 -0.18 13.11 -5.63
N LEU A 258 -0.82 13.40 -6.76
CA LEU A 258 -1.01 14.77 -7.26
C LEU A 258 -1.76 15.64 -6.25
N MET A 259 -2.86 15.13 -5.68
CA MET A 259 -3.62 15.88 -4.69
C MET A 259 -2.84 16.14 -3.40
N MET A 260 -2.11 15.12 -2.92
CA MET A 260 -1.28 15.25 -1.74
C MET A 260 -0.13 16.24 -1.95
N MET A 261 0.50 16.25 -3.13
CA MET A 261 1.64 17.13 -3.44
C MET A 261 1.24 18.55 -3.86
N SER A 262 -0.02 18.77 -4.25
CA SER A 262 -0.57 20.09 -4.58
C SER A 262 -1.24 20.81 -3.41
N GLY A 263 -1.19 20.24 -2.19
CA GLY A 263 -1.78 20.84 -0.98
C GLY A 263 -3.31 20.69 -0.90
N ARG A 264 -3.86 19.65 -1.53
CA ARG A 264 -5.30 19.35 -1.58
C ARG A 264 -5.63 18.04 -0.87
N GLU A 265 -4.83 17.69 0.13
CA GLU A 265 -4.97 16.48 0.94
C GLU A 265 -6.36 16.39 1.59
N ARG A 266 -6.99 17.52 1.92
CA ARG A 266 -8.35 17.56 2.46
C ARG A 266 -9.41 17.04 1.49
N ALA A 267 -9.38 17.54 0.27
CA ALA A 267 -10.35 17.14 -0.74
C ALA A 267 -10.11 15.68 -1.15
N ALA A 268 -8.85 15.26 -1.24
CA ALA A 268 -8.50 13.84 -1.43
C ALA A 268 -9.02 12.96 -0.28
N LEU A 269 -8.85 13.39 0.97
CA LEU A 269 -9.33 12.64 2.14
C LEU A 269 -10.85 12.45 2.11
N VAL A 270 -11.62 13.47 1.75
CA VAL A 270 -13.08 13.36 1.64
C VAL A 270 -13.48 12.32 0.58
N ILE A 271 -12.82 12.32 -0.58
CA ILE A 271 -13.10 11.36 -1.65
C ILE A 271 -12.68 9.95 -1.25
N ILE A 272 -11.45 9.77 -0.75
CA ILE A 272 -10.90 8.47 -0.34
C ILE A 272 -11.71 7.89 0.84
N GLY A 273 -12.00 8.71 1.85
CA GLY A 273 -12.80 8.29 3.00
C GLY A 273 -14.25 7.98 2.63
N GLY A 274 -14.88 8.82 1.80
CA GLY A 274 -16.24 8.60 1.32
C GLY A 274 -16.37 7.34 0.46
N CYS A 275 -15.45 7.14 -0.49
CA CYS A 275 -15.40 5.93 -1.31
C CYS A 275 -15.02 4.69 -0.50
N GLY A 276 -14.17 4.83 0.53
CA GLY A 276 -13.84 3.75 1.45
C GLY A 276 -15.04 3.30 2.28
N LEU A 277 -15.82 4.22 2.84
CA LEU A 277 -17.07 3.88 3.54
C LEU A 277 -18.10 3.25 2.59
N LEU A 278 -18.21 3.79 1.38
CA LEU A 278 -19.07 3.24 0.35
C LEU A 278 -18.62 1.82 -0.04
N ASN A 279 -17.31 1.58 -0.18
CA ASN A 279 -16.73 0.26 -0.42
C ASN A 279 -17.18 -0.73 0.67
N VAL A 280 -17.04 -0.39 1.96
CA VAL A 280 -17.47 -1.30 3.05
C VAL A 280 -18.97 -1.64 2.94
N LEU A 281 -19.80 -0.65 2.64
CA LEU A 281 -21.24 -0.84 2.49
C LEU A 281 -21.56 -1.73 1.29
N LEU A 282 -20.95 -1.48 0.13
CA LEU A 282 -21.10 -2.32 -1.05
C LEU A 282 -20.56 -3.73 -0.83
N CYS A 283 -19.38 -3.87 -0.22
CA CYS A 283 -18.81 -5.17 0.10
C CYS A 283 -19.78 -5.95 0.99
N THR A 284 -20.36 -5.33 2.02
CA THR A 284 -21.34 -6.00 2.88
C THR A 284 -22.57 -6.45 2.08
N VAL A 285 -23.23 -5.53 1.38
CA VAL A 285 -24.49 -5.82 0.65
C VAL A 285 -24.28 -6.82 -0.48
N LEU A 286 -23.24 -6.66 -1.30
CA LEU A 286 -22.99 -7.54 -2.45
C LEU A 286 -22.43 -8.89 -2.02
N THR A 287 -21.69 -8.98 -0.91
CA THR A 287 -21.23 -10.27 -0.37
C THR A 287 -22.43 -11.11 0.10
N LEU A 288 -23.42 -10.49 0.74
CA LEU A 288 -24.67 -11.15 1.11
C LEU A 288 -25.47 -11.64 -0.11
N ALA A 289 -25.42 -10.93 -1.24
CA ALA A 289 -26.19 -11.27 -2.44
C ALA A 289 -25.49 -12.28 -3.38
N ALA A 290 -24.17 -12.17 -3.55
CA ALA A 290 -23.41 -12.88 -4.58
C ALA A 290 -22.08 -13.49 -4.06
N GLY A 291 -21.88 -13.55 -2.75
CA GLY A 291 -20.67 -14.11 -2.14
C GLY A 291 -19.40 -13.36 -2.53
N THR A 292 -18.30 -14.09 -2.73
CA THR A 292 -16.97 -13.53 -3.05
C THR A 292 -16.94 -12.75 -4.38
N THR A 293 -17.77 -13.13 -5.35
CA THR A 293 -17.90 -12.40 -6.62
C THR A 293 -18.53 -11.02 -6.39
N GLY A 294 -19.52 -10.94 -5.51
CA GLY A 294 -20.13 -9.68 -5.09
C GLY A 294 -19.13 -8.74 -4.42
N THR A 295 -18.26 -9.28 -3.56
CA THR A 295 -17.16 -8.51 -2.95
C THR A 295 -16.23 -7.93 -4.03
N ALA A 296 -15.82 -8.73 -5.01
CA ALA A 296 -14.94 -8.25 -6.08
C ALA A 296 -15.59 -7.13 -6.91
N PHE A 297 -16.89 -7.23 -7.20
CA PHE A 297 -17.64 -6.16 -7.87
C PHE A 297 -17.75 -4.89 -7.03
N ALA A 298 -17.94 -5.02 -5.71
CA ALA A 298 -17.93 -3.88 -4.80
C ALA A 298 -16.59 -3.14 -4.83
N VAL A 299 -15.47 -3.88 -4.81
CA VAL A 299 -14.12 -3.31 -4.93
C VAL A 299 -13.94 -2.59 -6.27
N LEU A 300 -14.31 -3.23 -7.38
CA LEU A 300 -14.25 -2.63 -8.70
C LEU A 300 -15.05 -1.32 -8.78
N LEU A 301 -16.31 -1.33 -8.34
CA LEU A 301 -17.18 -0.15 -8.41
C LEU A 301 -16.64 0.99 -7.52
N SER A 302 -16.23 0.67 -6.30
CA SER A 302 -15.66 1.68 -5.38
C SER A 302 -14.38 2.30 -5.92
N THR A 303 -13.52 1.50 -6.57
CA THR A 303 -12.28 1.97 -7.20
C THR A 303 -12.59 2.88 -8.38
N VAL A 304 -13.56 2.51 -9.23
CA VAL A 304 -14.03 3.38 -10.33
C VAL A 304 -14.53 4.72 -9.81
N LEU A 305 -15.37 4.71 -8.77
CA LEU A 305 -15.92 5.94 -8.19
C LEU A 305 -14.83 6.81 -7.56
N GLN A 306 -13.88 6.20 -6.85
CA GLN A 306 -12.76 6.91 -6.25
C GLN A 306 -11.87 7.57 -7.31
N GLN A 307 -11.49 6.83 -8.36
CA GLN A 307 -10.63 7.35 -9.43
C GLN A 307 -11.36 8.43 -10.24
N ALA A 308 -12.66 8.26 -10.52
CA ALA A 308 -13.46 9.27 -11.18
C ALA A 308 -13.60 10.55 -10.35
N GLY A 309 -13.81 10.43 -9.04
CA GLY A 309 -13.89 11.56 -8.12
C GLY A 309 -12.59 12.35 -8.07
N LEU A 310 -11.45 11.65 -7.92
CA LEU A 310 -10.13 12.29 -7.91
C LEU A 310 -9.80 12.95 -9.25
N TRP A 311 -10.19 12.34 -10.37
CA TRP A 311 -9.97 12.89 -11.70
C TRP A 311 -10.77 14.17 -11.91
N LEU A 312 -12.05 14.17 -11.49
CA LEU A 312 -12.90 15.36 -11.56
C LEU A 312 -12.34 16.50 -10.72
N LEU A 313 -11.85 16.19 -9.52
CA LEU A 313 -11.20 17.16 -8.63
C LEU A 313 -9.92 17.72 -9.27
N ALA A 314 -9.09 16.86 -9.87
CA ALA A 314 -7.84 17.28 -10.53
C ALA A 314 -8.13 18.25 -11.66
N ARG A 315 -9.12 17.93 -12.49
CA ARG A 315 -9.54 18.78 -13.60
C ARG A 315 -10.13 20.10 -13.13
N ARG A 316 -10.98 20.09 -12.09
CA ARG A 316 -11.67 21.31 -11.61
C ARG A 316 -10.72 22.29 -10.95
N GLU A 317 -9.83 21.79 -10.10
CA GLU A 317 -9.03 22.68 -9.27
C GLU A 317 -7.61 22.89 -9.82
N LEU A 318 -6.98 21.91 -10.51
CA LEU A 318 -5.63 22.07 -11.10
C LEU A 318 -5.66 22.39 -12.60
N GLY A 319 -6.78 22.18 -13.29
CA GLY A 319 -6.82 22.24 -14.75
C GLY A 319 -6.00 21.13 -15.46
N ILE A 320 -5.37 20.23 -14.70
CA ILE A 320 -4.52 19.15 -15.19
C ILE A 320 -5.37 17.94 -15.57
N ARG A 321 -5.16 17.41 -16.78
CA ARG A 321 -5.78 16.15 -17.22
C ARG A 321 -4.83 14.98 -16.92
N ALA A 322 -4.82 14.56 -15.67
CA ALA A 322 -4.04 13.41 -15.23
C ALA A 322 -4.83 12.12 -15.51
N GLY A 323 -4.50 11.43 -16.60
CA GLY A 323 -5.11 10.17 -17.00
C GLY A 323 -4.60 9.73 -18.38
N VAL A 324 -4.67 8.43 -18.67
CA VAL A 324 -4.30 7.92 -20.01
C VAL A 324 -5.16 8.55 -21.13
N ILE A 325 -6.38 8.97 -20.77
CA ILE A 325 -7.41 9.56 -21.65
C ILE A 325 -7.51 11.07 -21.38
#